data_AF-A0A6G3PU58-F1
#
_entry.id   AF-A0A6G3PU58-F1
#
_cell.length_a   1.000
_cell.length_b   1.000
_cell.length_c   1.000
_cell.angle_alpha   90.00
_cell.angle_beta   90.00
_cell.angle_gamma   90.00
#
_symmetry.space_group_name_H-M   'P 1'
#
loop_
_entity.id
_entity.type
_entity.pdbx_description
1 polymer ?
#
loop_
_entity_poly.entity_id
_entity_poly.type
_entity_poly.pdbx_seq_one_letter_code
_entity_poly.pdbx_strand_id
1 'polypeptide(L)'
;MASTAAVPNLAFRQLRGPRSAGEFAAAVRRAAREIGEQVACDARYIGRVESGEIRCPNYAYERVFRHMFPGLSLTDLGFSARETVRGRGARVVSEPPPVAGPACPASRPSGRGHDPGVSHDHPHDIPEESDVLRRVFMTSGTATMAAASLGLGGAPASAARVSLPVQRRVGEAEVSAVEEAVRQFRLLDDRRGADGLYRQATRPLRAAYELLDAGATARRTTSDRLHAGAGELAISVGWLAHDSGRLDDARSHYAEALATARLAGDAGLEAHAFCNTSFLARDAGRPREAVRAAE
;
A
#
# COMPACT_ATOMS: atom_id res chain seq x y z
N MET A 1 -11.47 13.81 -20.67
CA MET A 1 -11.46 14.75 -19.53
C MET A 1 -10.00 15.07 -19.24
N ALA A 2 -9.60 16.34 -19.29
CA ALA A 2 -8.21 16.73 -19.11
C ALA A 2 -7.74 16.34 -17.69
N SER A 3 -6.74 15.46 -17.61
CA SER A 3 -6.02 15.21 -16.38
C SER A 3 -5.35 16.54 -16.01
N THR A 4 -5.83 17.21 -14.95
CA THR A 4 -5.18 18.40 -14.43
C THR A 4 -3.77 18.00 -14.03
N ALA A 5 -2.79 18.33 -14.86
CA ALA A 5 -1.40 17.98 -14.63
C ALA A 5 -1.02 18.37 -13.19
N ALA A 6 -0.44 17.43 -12.44
CA ALA A 6 0.02 17.71 -11.09
C ALA A 6 1.01 18.89 -11.14
N VAL A 7 0.70 19.95 -10.40
CA VAL A 7 1.57 21.13 -10.31
C VAL A 7 2.74 20.76 -9.40
N PRO A 8 4.00 20.80 -9.88
CA PRO A 8 5.15 20.44 -9.07
C PRO A 8 5.27 21.30 -7.80
N ASN A 9 5.61 20.67 -6.67
CA ASN A 9 5.83 21.36 -5.41
C ASN A 9 7.26 21.91 -5.34
N LEU A 10 7.46 23.09 -5.95
CA LEU A 10 8.76 23.76 -5.99
C LEU A 10 9.19 24.30 -4.62
N ALA A 11 8.25 24.66 -3.74
CA ALA A 11 8.55 25.13 -2.39
C ALA A 11 9.22 24.01 -1.56
N PHE A 12 8.65 22.81 -1.59
CA PHE A 12 9.25 21.65 -0.93
C PHE A 12 10.59 21.25 -1.55
N ARG A 13 10.73 21.39 -2.88
CA ARG A 13 12.01 21.19 -3.59
C ARG A 13 13.09 22.18 -3.13
N GLN A 14 12.73 23.43 -2.81
CA GLN A 14 13.65 24.43 -2.28
C GLN A 14 14.07 24.11 -0.84
N LEU A 15 13.14 23.65 0.01
CA LEU A 15 13.44 23.18 1.38
C LEU A 15 14.31 21.91 1.37
N ARG A 16 14.12 21.07 0.34
CA ARG A 16 15.09 20.17 -0.27
C ARG A 16 16.55 20.58 -0.03
N GLY A 17 16.81 21.76 -0.61
CA GLY A 17 18.14 22.26 -0.87
C GLY A 17 18.96 21.30 -1.73
N PRO A 18 20.28 21.24 -1.52
CA PRO A 18 21.20 20.41 -2.30
C PRO A 18 21.15 18.92 -1.91
N ARG A 19 20.46 18.56 -0.82
CA ARG A 19 20.40 17.18 -0.32
C ARG A 19 19.77 16.27 -1.36
N SER A 20 20.19 15.01 -1.42
CA SER A 20 19.48 14.01 -2.23
C SER A 20 18.08 13.72 -1.65
N ALA A 21 17.17 13.15 -2.46
CA ALA A 21 15.85 12.75 -1.96
C ALA A 21 15.95 11.72 -0.82
N GLY A 22 16.92 10.81 -0.88
CA GLY A 22 17.17 9.82 0.17
C GLY A 22 17.73 10.43 1.46
N GLU A 23 18.66 11.37 1.37
CA GLU A 23 19.20 12.11 2.52
C GLU A 23 18.10 12.92 3.23
N PHE A 24 17.26 13.58 2.45
CA PHE A 24 16.16 14.34 3.00
C PHE A 24 15.11 13.43 3.65
N ALA A 25 14.77 12.30 3.02
CA ALA A 25 13.90 11.30 3.63
C ALA A 25 14.49 10.76 4.95
N ALA A 26 15.81 10.56 5.03
CA ALA A 26 16.47 10.15 6.27
C ALA A 26 16.37 11.23 7.36
N ALA A 27 16.49 12.51 7.01
CA ALA A 27 16.26 13.62 7.93
C ALA A 27 14.80 13.67 8.42
N VAL A 28 13.82 13.43 7.53
CA VAL A 28 12.40 13.33 7.88
C VAL A 28 12.15 12.17 8.87
N ARG A 29 12.72 10.98 8.62
CA ARG A 29 12.61 9.86 9.56
C ARG A 29 13.26 10.14 10.90
N ARG A 30 14.37 10.90 10.94
CA ARG A 30 15.03 11.33 12.18
C ARG A 30 14.13 12.28 12.97
N ALA A 31 13.61 13.31 12.33
CA ALA A 31 12.69 14.27 12.92
C ALA A 31 11.42 13.60 13.45
N ALA A 32 10.90 12.59 12.75
CA ALA A 32 9.76 11.83 13.22
C ALA A 32 10.03 11.10 14.53
N ARG A 33 11.20 10.46 14.67
CA ARG A 33 11.60 9.81 15.93
C ARG A 33 11.70 10.80 17.10
N GLU A 34 12.17 12.02 16.85
CA GLU A 34 12.29 13.06 17.90
C GLU A 34 10.94 13.44 18.50
N ILE A 35 9.86 13.40 17.71
CA ILE A 35 8.49 13.71 18.15
C ILE A 35 7.64 12.48 18.45
N GLY A 36 8.23 11.27 18.45
CA GLY A 36 7.52 10.02 18.70
C GLY A 36 6.60 9.57 17.56
N GLU A 37 6.79 10.11 16.35
CA GLU A 37 6.04 9.72 15.16
C GLU A 37 6.73 8.60 14.38
N GLN A 38 5.93 7.64 13.90
CA GLN A 38 6.41 6.54 13.07
C GLN A 38 6.07 6.82 11.60
N VAL A 39 7.08 7.16 10.79
CA VAL A 39 6.91 7.39 9.35
C VAL A 39 7.93 6.59 8.54
N ALA A 40 7.45 5.86 7.54
CA ALA A 40 8.28 5.12 6.58
C ALA A 40 8.66 6.00 5.36
N CYS A 41 9.17 7.22 5.62
CA CYS A 41 9.54 8.13 4.53
C CYS A 41 10.71 7.56 3.74
N ASP A 42 10.67 7.52 2.41
CA ASP A 42 11.79 7.12 1.57
C ASP A 42 12.04 8.15 0.44
N ALA A 43 13.05 7.92 -0.39
CA ALA A 43 13.37 8.82 -1.50
C ALA A 43 12.21 8.94 -2.52
N ARG A 44 11.40 7.88 -2.66
CA ARG A 44 10.27 7.83 -3.60
C ARG A 44 9.14 8.71 -3.10
N TYR A 45 8.82 8.65 -1.81
CA TYR A 45 7.84 9.52 -1.16
C TYR A 45 8.18 11.00 -1.37
N ILE A 46 9.45 11.38 -1.16
CA ILE A 46 9.91 12.76 -1.43
C ILE A 46 9.75 13.14 -2.90
N GLY A 47 10.06 12.23 -3.83
CA GLY A 47 9.84 12.45 -5.27
C GLY A 47 8.38 12.72 -5.61
N ARG A 48 7.43 11.99 -5.02
CA ARG A 48 5.98 12.20 -5.23
C ARG A 48 5.46 13.50 -4.60
N VAL A 49 6.06 13.94 -3.50
CA VAL A 49 5.77 15.27 -2.93
C VAL A 49 6.24 16.36 -3.89
N GLU A 50 7.49 16.28 -4.35
CA GLU A 50 8.08 17.29 -5.24
C GLU A 50 7.42 17.35 -6.61
N SER A 51 6.96 16.23 -7.15
CA SER A 51 6.20 16.17 -8.40
C SER A 51 4.78 16.74 -8.29
N GLY A 52 4.30 16.99 -7.06
CA GLY A 52 2.94 17.44 -6.79
C GLY A 52 1.88 16.35 -6.86
N GLU A 53 2.29 15.08 -6.95
CA GLU A 53 1.39 13.93 -6.85
C GLU A 53 0.76 13.86 -5.46
N ILE A 54 1.57 14.09 -4.42
CA ILE A 54 1.08 14.25 -3.05
C ILE A 54 0.78 15.72 -2.79
N ARG A 55 -0.48 16.11 -3.01
CA ARG A 55 -0.96 17.47 -2.76
C ARG A 55 -1.23 17.78 -1.30
N CYS A 56 -1.63 16.79 -0.50
CA CYS A 56 -1.88 16.94 0.93
C CYS A 56 -1.26 15.74 1.67
N PRO A 57 -0.24 15.93 2.49
CA PRO A 57 0.37 14.85 3.26
C PRO A 57 -0.58 14.39 4.36
N ASN A 58 -0.43 13.15 4.82
CA ASN A 58 -1.20 12.66 5.95
C ASN A 58 -0.79 13.38 7.27
N TYR A 59 -1.58 13.19 8.33
CA TYR A 59 -1.37 13.91 9.60
C TYR A 59 -0.03 13.61 10.28
N ALA A 60 0.53 12.40 10.11
CA ALA A 60 1.83 12.05 10.67
C ALA A 60 2.94 12.87 9.99
N TYR A 61 2.98 12.87 8.66
CA TYR A 61 3.92 13.69 7.90
C TYR A 61 3.74 15.19 8.14
N GLU A 62 2.50 15.66 8.30
CA GLU A 62 2.21 17.05 8.65
C GLU A 62 2.85 17.46 9.98
N ARG A 63 2.74 16.64 11.02
CA ARG A 63 3.39 16.91 12.32
C ARG A 63 4.91 16.91 12.20
N VAL A 64 5.46 15.94 11.47
CA VAL A 64 6.91 15.87 11.21
C VAL A 64 7.39 17.11 10.46
N PHE A 65 6.70 17.54 9.41
CA PHE A 65 7.09 18.72 8.64
C PHE A 65 6.97 20.02 9.44
N ARG A 66 5.94 20.16 10.28
CA ARG A 66 5.83 21.31 11.21
C ARG A 66 6.96 21.34 12.24
N HIS A 67 7.40 20.17 12.71
CA HIS A 67 8.55 20.06 13.61
C HIS A 67 9.86 20.42 12.90
N MET A 68 10.06 19.92 11.68
CA MET A 68 11.27 20.22 10.90
C MET A 68 11.37 21.69 10.46
N PHE A 69 10.23 22.32 10.18
CA PHE A 69 10.15 23.68 9.66
C PHE A 69 9.24 24.53 10.55
N PRO A 70 9.68 24.86 11.78
CA PRO A 70 8.87 25.65 12.70
C PRO A 70 8.54 27.01 12.09
N GLY A 71 7.28 27.42 12.15
CA GLY A 71 6.79 28.69 11.62
C GLY A 71 6.33 28.65 10.16
N LEU A 72 6.54 27.55 9.42
CA LEU A 72 5.96 27.36 8.09
C LEU A 72 4.64 26.57 8.17
N SER A 73 3.61 27.06 7.49
CA SER A 73 2.36 26.30 7.30
C SER A 73 2.52 25.26 6.19
N LEU A 74 1.62 24.28 6.13
CA LEU A 74 1.61 23.30 5.02
C LEU A 74 1.50 23.98 3.64
N THR A 75 0.80 25.11 3.56
CA THR A 75 0.67 25.90 2.34
C THR A 75 2.00 26.52 1.93
N ASP A 76 2.79 26.99 2.90
CA ASP A 76 4.14 27.54 2.65
C ASP A 76 5.12 26.45 2.20
N LEU A 77 4.88 25.21 2.62
CA LEU A 77 5.58 24.02 2.13
C LEU A 77 5.08 23.55 0.75
N GLY A 78 4.15 24.28 0.13
CA GLY A 78 3.59 24.01 -1.20
C GLY A 78 2.52 22.90 -1.23
N PHE A 79 1.98 22.51 -0.07
CA PHE A 79 0.85 21.60 -0.01
C PHE A 79 -0.48 22.34 -0.10
N SER A 80 -1.47 21.68 -0.67
CA SER A 80 -2.84 22.18 -0.71
C SER A 80 -3.55 21.92 0.62
N ALA A 81 -4.44 22.84 0.99
CA ALA A 81 -5.34 22.67 2.11
C ALA A 81 -6.16 21.37 1.97
N ARG A 82 -6.39 20.66 3.07
CA ARG A 82 -7.04 19.34 3.01
C ARG A 82 -8.48 19.45 2.49
N GLU A 83 -9.13 20.57 2.76
CA GLU A 83 -10.47 20.94 2.31
C GLU A 83 -10.54 21.12 0.79
N THR A 84 -9.46 21.60 0.16
CA THR A 84 -9.42 21.80 -1.30
C THR A 84 -9.11 20.50 -2.04
N VAL A 85 -8.29 19.62 -1.45
CA VAL A 85 -7.96 18.31 -2.03
C VAL A 85 -9.12 17.31 -1.94
N ARG A 86 -9.92 17.35 -0.87
CA ARG A 86 -11.10 16.48 -0.70
C ARG A 86 -12.30 16.88 -1.57
N GLY A 87 -12.21 17.99 -2.30
CA GLY A 87 -13.31 18.53 -3.07
C GLY A 87 -14.36 19.19 -2.18
N ARG A 88 -15.13 20.09 -2.79
CA ARG A 88 -16.17 20.95 -2.25
C ARG A 88 -17.39 20.18 -1.71
N GLY A 89 -17.19 19.21 -0.81
CA GLY A 89 -18.22 18.47 -0.06
C GLY A 89 -18.50 19.04 1.33
N ALA A 90 -17.71 20.01 1.79
CA ALA A 90 -17.99 20.81 2.97
C ALA A 90 -18.58 22.18 2.56
N ARG A 91 -19.72 22.18 1.87
CA ARG A 91 -20.54 23.39 1.74
C ARG A 91 -21.74 23.22 2.66
N VAL A 92 -21.74 24.06 3.71
CA VAL A 92 -22.87 24.39 4.58
C VAL A 92 -23.24 23.29 5.58
N VAL A 93 -22.45 23.17 6.66
CA VAL A 93 -23.11 22.99 7.96
C VAL A 93 -23.52 24.39 8.37
N SER A 94 -24.81 24.69 8.18
CA SER A 94 -25.44 25.91 8.67
C SER A 94 -25.17 26.06 10.15
N GLU A 95 -24.59 27.19 10.50
CA GLU A 95 -24.63 27.81 11.82
C GLU A 95 -26.06 27.76 12.39
N PRO A 96 -26.30 27.19 13.59
CA PRO A 96 -27.47 27.53 14.38
C PRO A 96 -27.16 28.73 15.30
N PRO A 97 -28.16 29.60 15.59
CA PRO A 97 -27.98 30.87 16.30
C PRO A 97 -27.70 30.68 17.80
N PRO A 98 -27.23 31.73 18.52
CA PRO A 98 -26.81 31.61 19.90
C PRO A 98 -28.02 31.55 20.83
N VAL A 99 -27.99 30.62 21.80
CA VAL A 99 -28.91 30.64 22.94
C VAL A 99 -28.10 30.85 24.21
N ALA A 100 -28.49 31.90 24.94
CA ALA A 100 -27.85 32.39 26.15
C ALA A 100 -28.29 31.63 27.41
N GLY A 101 -27.29 31.10 28.13
CA GLY A 101 -27.18 31.01 29.61
C GLY A 101 -28.10 30.06 30.41
N PRO A 102 -27.86 29.88 31.73
CA PRO A 102 -26.75 30.40 32.54
C PRO A 102 -26.02 29.38 33.48
N ALA A 103 -24.80 29.79 33.86
CA ALA A 103 -24.12 29.67 35.15
C ALA A 103 -23.75 28.32 35.82
N CYS A 104 -22.44 28.15 36.01
CA CYS A 104 -21.75 27.32 37.02
C CYS A 104 -22.11 27.74 38.47
N PRO A 105 -21.69 26.97 39.50
CA PRO A 105 -20.34 27.15 40.10
C PRO A 105 -19.66 25.79 40.43
N ALA A 106 -18.40 25.58 40.03
CA ALA A 106 -17.16 25.89 40.76
C ALA A 106 -16.94 25.12 42.08
N SER A 107 -16.01 24.16 42.06
CA SER A 107 -15.15 23.81 43.21
C SER A 107 -13.89 23.05 42.77
N ARG A 108 -12.74 23.72 42.86
CA ARG A 108 -11.37 23.19 43.06
C ARG A 108 -11.03 23.37 44.56
N PRO A 109 -9.92 22.85 45.17
CA PRO A 109 -8.64 22.50 44.54
C PRO A 109 -7.81 21.31 45.11
N SER A 110 -6.72 21.03 44.38
CA SER A 110 -5.36 20.64 44.82
C SER A 110 -5.08 19.29 45.50
N GLY A 111 -4.13 18.55 44.91
CA GLY A 111 -3.25 17.60 45.59
C GLY A 111 -2.12 17.12 44.66
N ARG A 112 -0.88 17.55 44.91
CA ARG A 112 0.38 17.10 44.28
C ARG A 112 0.92 15.85 45.00
N GLY A 113 1.65 15.00 44.25
CA GLY A 113 2.63 14.01 44.71
C GLY A 113 2.89 13.02 43.57
N HIS A 114 3.93 13.16 42.75
CA HIS A 114 5.33 12.74 42.91
C HIS A 114 5.54 11.21 43.11
N ASP A 115 5.97 10.59 42.00
CA ASP A 115 6.67 9.33 41.63
C ASP A 115 7.52 8.56 42.68
N PRO A 116 8.15 7.37 42.39
CA PRO A 116 8.39 6.70 41.08
C PRO A 116 8.30 5.14 40.99
N GLY A 117 8.29 4.66 39.74
CA GLY A 117 9.15 3.54 39.28
C GLY A 117 8.54 2.14 39.22
N VAL A 118 8.52 1.52 38.02
CA VAL A 118 9.27 0.29 37.66
C VAL A 118 9.34 0.20 36.14
N SER A 119 10.56 0.21 35.62
CA SER A 119 10.98 -0.09 34.25
C SER A 119 10.98 -1.60 34.02
N HIS A 120 10.40 -2.07 32.92
CA HIS A 120 10.77 -3.35 32.31
C HIS A 120 11.12 -3.14 30.83
N ASP A 121 12.41 -3.34 30.60
CA ASP A 121 13.17 -3.27 29.37
C ASP A 121 13.22 -4.68 28.78
N HIS A 122 12.72 -4.87 27.55
CA HIS A 122 12.94 -6.10 26.80
C HIS A 122 13.32 -5.75 25.34
N PRO A 123 14.54 -6.14 24.91
CA PRO A 123 15.03 -5.87 23.57
C PRO A 123 14.46 -6.90 22.60
N HIS A 124 13.77 -6.44 21.56
CA HIS A 124 13.49 -7.27 20.39
C HIS A 124 14.46 -6.92 19.28
N ASP A 125 15.48 -7.77 19.14
CA ASP A 125 16.30 -7.91 17.95
C ASP A 125 15.40 -8.21 16.74
N ILE A 126 15.45 -7.33 15.73
CA ILE A 126 14.93 -7.62 14.40
C ILE A 126 16.17 -7.91 13.54
N PRO A 127 16.27 -9.10 12.92
CA PRO A 127 17.42 -9.42 12.07
C PRO A 127 17.50 -8.45 10.89
N GLU A 128 18.65 -7.78 10.77
CA GLU A 128 19.05 -7.06 9.57
C GLU A 128 19.29 -8.08 8.44
N GLU A 129 18.43 -8.09 7.43
CA GLU A 129 18.81 -8.60 6.10
C GLU A 129 19.03 -7.40 5.17
N SER A 130 20.28 -6.95 5.20
CA SER A 130 20.90 -6.09 4.22
C SER A 130 21.48 -6.99 3.12
N ASP A 131 20.84 -7.02 1.95
CA ASP A 131 21.51 -7.51 0.75
C ASP A 131 21.43 -6.49 -0.39
N VAL A 132 22.52 -5.75 -0.49
CA VAL A 132 22.92 -4.93 -1.63
C VAL A 132 23.43 -5.85 -2.75
N LEU A 133 22.64 -6.08 -3.79
CA LEU A 133 23.18 -6.55 -5.06
C LEU A 133 22.87 -5.58 -6.20
N ARG A 134 23.92 -4.82 -6.49
CA ARG A 134 24.12 -3.95 -7.63
C ARG A 134 24.03 -4.76 -8.92
N ARG A 135 23.23 -4.27 -9.87
CA ARG A 135 23.34 -4.41 -11.33
C ARG A 135 24.57 -5.19 -11.83
N VAL A 136 24.35 -6.36 -12.43
CA VAL A 136 25.16 -6.81 -13.57
C VAL A 136 24.25 -7.23 -14.73
N PHE A 137 24.51 -6.55 -15.83
CA PHE A 137 24.00 -6.68 -17.19
C PHE A 137 24.68 -7.88 -17.87
N MET A 138 24.06 -8.40 -18.96
CA MET A 138 24.45 -9.54 -19.82
C MET A 138 23.82 -10.88 -19.37
N THR A 139 22.82 -11.43 -20.07
CA THR A 139 23.05 -12.23 -21.28
C THR A 139 21.77 -12.31 -22.13
N SER A 140 21.93 -12.02 -23.41
CA SER A 140 21.00 -12.23 -24.52
C SER A 140 20.77 -13.74 -24.76
N GLY A 141 19.53 -14.17 -24.96
CA GLY A 141 19.25 -15.53 -25.44
C GLY A 141 17.81 -16.02 -25.29
N THR A 142 17.01 -15.85 -26.36
CA THR A 142 15.89 -16.71 -26.80
C THR A 142 14.85 -17.22 -25.78
N ALA A 143 13.66 -16.60 -25.76
CA ALA A 143 12.39 -17.29 -25.43
C ALA A 143 11.16 -16.48 -25.92
N THR A 144 10.82 -16.59 -27.20
CA THR A 144 9.72 -15.85 -27.85
C THR A 144 8.34 -16.56 -27.80
N MET A 145 8.09 -17.56 -26.94
CA MET A 145 6.88 -18.42 -27.08
C MET A 145 6.05 -18.66 -25.80
N ALA A 146 6.00 -17.72 -24.85
CA ALA A 146 5.12 -17.82 -23.68
C ALA A 146 4.22 -16.60 -23.43
N ALA A 147 4.17 -15.62 -24.34
CA ALA A 147 3.36 -14.40 -24.16
C ALA A 147 1.88 -14.55 -24.56
N ALA A 148 1.50 -15.67 -25.19
CA ALA A 148 0.16 -15.82 -25.79
C ALA A 148 -0.95 -16.06 -24.75
N SER A 149 -0.68 -16.79 -23.66
CA SER A 149 -1.68 -17.09 -22.63
C SER A 149 -2.00 -15.90 -21.70
N LEU A 150 -1.21 -14.82 -21.74
CA LEU A 150 -1.42 -13.59 -20.97
C LEU A 150 -1.87 -12.39 -21.84
N GLY A 151 -2.02 -12.57 -23.16
CA GLY A 151 -2.60 -11.57 -24.05
C GLY A 151 -1.70 -10.37 -24.37
N LEU A 152 -0.38 -10.56 -24.46
CA LEU A 152 0.59 -9.51 -24.83
C LEU A 152 1.11 -9.60 -26.29
N GLY A 153 0.28 -9.98 -27.26
CA GLY A 153 0.68 -9.91 -28.68
C GLY A 153 -0.41 -10.30 -29.68
N GLY A 154 -0.54 -9.56 -30.78
CA GLY A 154 -1.54 -9.78 -31.83
C GLY A 154 -1.01 -10.56 -33.05
N ALA A 155 -1.76 -11.61 -33.43
CA ALA A 155 -2.02 -12.28 -34.74
C ALA A 155 -0.86 -12.70 -35.70
N PRO A 156 -1.04 -13.70 -36.61
CA PRO A 156 -2.29 -14.37 -37.04
C PRO A 156 -2.31 -15.92 -36.89
N ALA A 157 -3.50 -16.46 -37.10
CA ALA A 157 -3.84 -17.89 -37.04
C ALA A 157 -3.25 -18.71 -38.21
N SER A 158 -2.75 -19.91 -37.92
CA SER A 158 -2.88 -21.06 -38.84
C SER A 158 -2.58 -22.41 -38.16
N ALA A 159 -3.36 -23.39 -38.60
CA ALA A 159 -3.22 -24.85 -38.46
C ALA A 159 -3.41 -25.48 -37.07
N ALA A 160 -4.65 -25.89 -36.84
CA ALA A 160 -5.05 -26.82 -35.79
C ALA A 160 -4.25 -28.13 -35.84
N ARG A 161 -3.68 -28.51 -34.69
CA ARG A 161 -3.47 -29.91 -34.34
C ARG A 161 -4.39 -30.20 -33.17
N VAL A 162 -5.31 -31.14 -33.35
CA VAL A 162 -6.10 -31.70 -32.25
C VAL A 162 -5.14 -32.53 -31.40
N SER A 163 -4.52 -31.88 -30.42
CA SER A 163 -3.90 -32.57 -29.31
C SER A 163 -5.01 -32.96 -28.34
N LEU A 164 -5.13 -34.26 -28.05
CA LEU A 164 -5.92 -34.77 -26.92
C LEU A 164 -5.58 -33.93 -25.67
N PRO A 165 -6.54 -33.61 -24.78
CA PRO A 165 -6.29 -32.78 -23.61
C PRO A 165 -5.38 -33.56 -22.66
N VAL A 166 -4.07 -33.40 -22.84
CA VAL A 166 -3.10 -33.60 -21.76
C VAL A 166 -3.57 -32.66 -20.66
N GLN A 167 -4.07 -33.24 -19.57
CA GLN A 167 -4.25 -32.58 -18.29
C GLN A 167 -2.98 -31.76 -18.04
N ARG A 168 -3.06 -30.46 -18.30
CA ARG A 168 -1.90 -29.58 -18.33
C ARG A 168 -1.49 -29.38 -16.88
N ARG A 169 -0.60 -30.24 -16.39
CA ARG A 169 -0.11 -30.19 -15.02
C ARG A 169 0.47 -28.81 -14.78
N VAL A 170 0.02 -28.17 -13.72
CA VAL A 170 0.57 -26.90 -13.26
C VAL A 170 2.03 -27.15 -12.87
N GLY A 171 2.94 -26.44 -13.54
CA GLY A 171 4.37 -26.56 -13.34
C GLY A 171 5.00 -25.29 -12.80
N GLU A 172 6.33 -25.30 -12.74
CA GLU A 172 7.13 -24.16 -12.29
C GLU A 172 6.88 -22.89 -13.12
N ALA A 173 6.61 -23.03 -14.42
CA ALA A 173 6.37 -21.89 -15.30
C ALA A 173 5.10 -21.11 -14.91
N GLU A 174 4.02 -21.82 -14.60
CA GLU A 174 2.77 -21.21 -14.15
C GLU A 174 2.94 -20.51 -12.79
N VAL A 175 3.65 -21.15 -11.84
CA VAL A 175 3.94 -20.55 -10.53
C VAL A 175 4.79 -19.29 -10.68
N SER A 176 5.88 -19.34 -11.44
CA SER A 176 6.72 -18.17 -11.69
C SER A 176 5.97 -17.04 -12.40
N ALA A 177 4.99 -17.35 -13.25
CA ALA A 177 4.17 -16.32 -13.89
C ALA A 177 3.26 -15.58 -12.88
N VAL A 178 2.73 -16.29 -11.88
CA VAL A 178 1.94 -15.67 -10.80
C VAL A 178 2.83 -14.81 -9.90
N GLU A 179 3.97 -15.32 -9.47
CA GLU A 179 4.97 -14.56 -8.67
C GLU A 179 5.44 -13.30 -9.41
N GLU A 180 5.70 -13.42 -10.72
CA GLU A 180 6.07 -12.29 -11.55
C GLU A 180 4.93 -11.28 -11.70
N ALA A 181 3.67 -11.74 -11.82
CA ALA A 181 2.52 -10.83 -11.86
C ALA A 181 2.42 -10.00 -10.58
N VAL A 182 2.60 -10.60 -9.39
CA VAL A 182 2.65 -9.87 -8.11
C VAL A 182 3.71 -8.77 -8.17
N ARG A 183 4.94 -9.13 -8.58
CA ARG A 183 6.05 -8.17 -8.69
C ARG A 183 5.75 -7.04 -9.67
N GLN A 184 5.19 -7.35 -10.84
CA GLN A 184 4.87 -6.36 -11.86
C GLN A 184 3.79 -5.39 -11.40
N PHE A 185 2.71 -5.85 -10.76
CA PHE A 185 1.64 -4.96 -10.32
C PHE A 185 2.09 -4.02 -9.20
N ARG A 186 2.91 -4.49 -8.25
CA ARG A 186 3.52 -3.62 -7.25
C ARG A 186 4.39 -2.53 -7.88
N LEU A 187 5.24 -2.91 -8.85
CA LEU A 187 6.10 -1.96 -9.56
C LEU A 187 5.33 -0.97 -10.44
N LEU A 188 4.24 -1.42 -11.07
CA LEU A 188 3.40 -0.57 -11.90
C LEU A 188 2.64 0.42 -11.04
N ASP A 189 2.12 -0.03 -9.91
CA ASP A 189 1.42 0.84 -9.00
C ASP A 189 2.33 1.92 -8.43
N ASP A 190 3.51 1.55 -7.95
CA ASP A 190 4.54 2.50 -7.47
C ASP A 190 4.82 3.65 -8.46
N ARG A 191 4.59 3.41 -9.76
CA ARG A 191 4.88 4.36 -10.85
C ARG A 191 3.65 5.09 -11.37
N ARG A 192 2.45 4.54 -11.24
CA ARG A 192 1.24 4.98 -11.97
C ARG A 192 0.01 5.16 -11.09
N GLY A 193 0.01 4.62 -9.87
CA GLY A 193 -1.14 4.55 -8.99
C GLY A 193 -2.21 3.55 -9.43
N ALA A 194 -3.19 3.34 -8.54
CA ALA A 194 -4.02 2.15 -8.55
C ALA A 194 -5.20 2.13 -9.55
N ASP A 195 -5.78 3.30 -9.88
CA ASP A 195 -7.09 3.42 -10.54
C ASP A 195 -7.19 2.69 -11.89
N GLY A 196 -6.15 2.81 -12.72
CA GLY A 196 -6.08 2.14 -14.02
C GLY A 196 -5.63 0.68 -13.94
N LEU A 197 -4.98 0.29 -12.84
CA LEU A 197 -4.31 -1.00 -12.68
C LEU A 197 -5.22 -2.08 -12.12
N TYR A 198 -6.18 -1.74 -11.26
CA TYR A 198 -7.08 -2.73 -10.67
C TYR A 198 -7.76 -3.63 -11.71
N ARG A 199 -8.40 -3.04 -12.72
CA ARG A 199 -9.06 -3.82 -13.79
C ARG A 199 -8.10 -4.70 -14.59
N GLN A 200 -6.83 -4.29 -14.67
CA GLN A 200 -5.79 -5.08 -15.32
C GLN A 200 -5.32 -6.23 -14.42
N ALA A 201 -5.24 -6.00 -13.11
CA ALA A 201 -4.78 -6.95 -12.10
C ALA A 201 -5.80 -8.05 -11.79
N THR A 202 -7.10 -7.80 -11.98
CA THR A 202 -8.14 -8.83 -11.79
C THR A 202 -8.02 -10.01 -12.75
N ARG A 203 -7.46 -9.79 -13.95
CA ARG A 203 -7.27 -10.86 -14.96
C ARG A 203 -6.25 -11.92 -14.52
N PRO A 204 -5.00 -11.57 -14.16
CA PRO A 204 -4.04 -12.55 -13.66
C PRO A 204 -4.47 -13.16 -12.32
N LEU A 205 -5.21 -12.44 -11.47
CA LEU A 205 -5.77 -13.02 -10.24
C LEU A 205 -6.76 -14.15 -10.55
N ARG A 206 -7.71 -13.91 -11.47
CA ARG A 206 -8.63 -14.96 -11.91
C ARG A 206 -7.89 -16.16 -12.51
N ALA A 207 -6.88 -15.91 -13.34
CA ALA A 207 -6.06 -16.97 -13.90
C ALA A 207 -5.30 -17.78 -12.82
N ALA A 208 -4.83 -17.13 -11.75
CA ALA A 208 -4.19 -17.82 -10.64
C ALA A 208 -5.17 -18.74 -9.88
N TYR A 209 -6.40 -18.30 -9.64
CA TYR A 209 -7.44 -19.15 -9.03
C TYR A 209 -7.88 -20.29 -9.96
N GLU A 210 -8.01 -20.05 -11.26
CA GLU A 210 -8.26 -21.12 -12.24
C GLU A 210 -7.16 -22.19 -12.23
N LEU A 211 -5.89 -21.80 -12.01
CA LEU A 211 -4.77 -22.75 -11.87
C LEU A 211 -4.86 -23.56 -10.57
N LEU A 212 -5.32 -22.94 -9.46
CA LEU A 212 -5.55 -23.63 -8.19
C LEU A 212 -6.71 -24.64 -8.32
N ASP A 213 -7.82 -24.24 -8.94
CA ASP A 213 -9.01 -25.08 -9.16
C ASP A 213 -8.73 -26.25 -10.12
N ALA A 214 -7.84 -26.06 -11.09
CA ALA A 214 -7.42 -27.12 -12.00
C ALA A 214 -6.66 -28.27 -11.31
N GLY A 215 -6.18 -28.06 -10.07
CA GLY A 215 -5.94 -29.13 -9.10
C GLY A 215 -4.84 -30.16 -9.39
N ALA A 216 -3.95 -29.93 -10.37
CA ALA A 216 -2.92 -30.91 -10.75
C ALA A 216 -1.50 -30.32 -10.78
N THR A 217 -0.95 -29.99 -9.61
CA THR A 217 0.48 -29.68 -9.46
C THR A 217 1.30 -30.96 -9.37
N ALA A 218 2.42 -31.03 -10.08
CA ALA A 218 3.28 -32.23 -10.06
C ALA A 218 4.01 -32.46 -8.71
N ARG A 219 4.16 -31.40 -7.88
CA ARG A 219 4.92 -31.42 -6.63
C ARG A 219 4.23 -30.56 -5.57
N ARG A 220 4.28 -31.00 -4.31
CA ARG A 220 3.72 -30.27 -3.15
C ARG A 220 4.28 -28.85 -3.04
N THR A 221 5.60 -28.70 -3.19
CA THR A 221 6.28 -27.39 -3.17
C THR A 221 5.75 -26.40 -4.21
N THR A 222 5.37 -26.90 -5.39
CA THR A 222 4.80 -26.08 -6.47
C THR A 222 3.37 -25.66 -6.12
N SER A 223 2.60 -26.53 -5.47
CA SER A 223 1.27 -26.20 -4.92
C SER A 223 1.35 -25.12 -3.86
N ASP A 224 2.26 -25.27 -2.90
CA ASP A 224 2.40 -24.33 -1.78
C ASP A 224 2.77 -22.93 -2.30
N ARG A 225 3.73 -22.84 -3.24
CA ARG A 225 4.10 -21.59 -3.89
C ARG A 225 2.98 -20.99 -4.74
N LEU A 226 2.18 -21.82 -5.42
CA LEU A 226 1.02 -21.30 -6.17
C LEU A 226 -0.01 -20.67 -5.23
N HIS A 227 -0.33 -21.31 -4.10
CA HIS A 227 -1.23 -20.74 -3.12
C HIS A 227 -0.69 -19.43 -2.53
N ALA A 228 0.59 -19.41 -2.14
CA ALA A 228 1.23 -18.19 -1.63
C ALA A 228 1.19 -17.07 -2.68
N GLY A 229 1.57 -17.36 -3.93
CA GLY A 229 1.54 -16.40 -5.02
C GLY A 229 0.13 -15.87 -5.34
N ALA A 230 -0.89 -16.74 -5.32
CA ALA A 230 -2.28 -16.34 -5.53
C ALA A 230 -2.79 -15.43 -4.39
N GLY A 231 -2.49 -15.77 -3.13
CA GLY A 231 -2.86 -14.94 -1.99
C GLY A 231 -2.14 -13.58 -1.99
N GLU A 232 -0.86 -13.53 -2.32
CA GLU A 232 -0.10 -12.29 -2.48
C GLU A 232 -0.63 -11.42 -3.64
N LEU A 233 -1.10 -12.05 -4.72
CA LEU A 233 -1.75 -11.36 -5.82
C LEU A 233 -3.12 -10.82 -5.41
N ALA A 234 -3.89 -11.57 -4.63
CA ALA A 234 -5.17 -11.12 -4.05
C ALA A 234 -4.96 -9.91 -3.12
N ILE A 235 -3.95 -9.91 -2.25
CA ILE A 235 -3.59 -8.72 -1.45
C ILE A 235 -3.26 -7.54 -2.36
N SER A 236 -2.44 -7.76 -3.39
CA SER A 236 -2.04 -6.69 -4.30
C SER A 236 -3.25 -6.09 -5.03
N VAL A 237 -4.18 -6.93 -5.51
CA VAL A 237 -5.42 -6.49 -6.16
C VAL A 237 -6.37 -5.80 -5.19
N GLY A 238 -6.48 -6.31 -3.96
CA GLY A 238 -7.27 -5.70 -2.89
C GLY A 238 -6.76 -4.31 -2.51
N TRP A 239 -5.45 -4.15 -2.43
CA TRP A 239 -4.81 -2.87 -2.17
C TRP A 239 -5.02 -1.87 -3.33
N LEU A 240 -4.92 -2.33 -4.59
CA LEU A 240 -5.30 -1.51 -5.74
C LEU A 240 -6.78 -1.09 -5.70
N ALA A 241 -7.68 -1.97 -5.27
CA ALA A 241 -9.10 -1.65 -5.10
C ALA A 241 -9.31 -0.61 -4.00
N HIS A 242 -8.62 -0.78 -2.87
CA HIS A 242 -8.69 0.10 -1.72
C HIS A 242 -8.26 1.53 -2.08
N ASP A 243 -7.10 1.70 -2.72
CA ASP A 243 -6.57 3.00 -3.13
C ASP A 243 -7.44 3.67 -4.22
N SER A 244 -8.18 2.87 -4.99
CA SER A 244 -9.17 3.37 -5.96
C SER A 244 -10.54 3.71 -5.34
N GLY A 245 -10.69 3.63 -4.01
CA GLY A 245 -11.94 3.89 -3.29
C GLY A 245 -13.00 2.78 -3.41
N ARG A 246 -12.67 1.62 -3.98
CA ARG A 246 -13.59 0.47 -4.12
C ARG A 246 -13.50 -0.42 -2.88
N LEU A 247 -14.05 0.06 -1.76
CA LEU A 247 -13.87 -0.56 -0.45
C LEU A 247 -14.50 -1.97 -0.34
N ASP A 248 -15.63 -2.21 -1.00
CA ASP A 248 -16.28 -3.52 -0.98
C ASP A 248 -15.52 -4.57 -1.81
N ASP A 249 -14.97 -4.15 -2.95
CA ASP A 249 -14.07 -4.98 -3.74
C ASP A 249 -12.80 -5.31 -2.94
N ALA A 250 -12.18 -4.31 -2.31
CA ALA A 250 -11.00 -4.50 -1.47
C ALA A 250 -11.26 -5.51 -0.34
N ARG A 251 -12.41 -5.41 0.33
CA ARG A 251 -12.83 -6.37 1.38
C ARG A 251 -12.89 -7.79 0.83
N SER A 252 -13.46 -7.96 -0.36
CA SER A 252 -13.61 -9.27 -0.99
C SER A 252 -12.24 -9.88 -1.31
N HIS A 253 -11.32 -9.11 -1.92
CA HIS A 253 -9.96 -9.57 -2.23
C HIS A 253 -9.13 -9.90 -0.98
N TYR A 254 -9.25 -9.13 0.10
CA TYR A 254 -8.56 -9.45 1.35
C TYR A 254 -9.14 -10.70 2.03
N ALA A 255 -10.45 -10.94 1.93
CA ALA A 255 -11.07 -12.17 2.41
C ALA A 255 -10.61 -13.39 1.59
N GLU A 256 -10.49 -13.26 0.27
CA GLU A 256 -9.94 -14.31 -0.60
C GLU A 256 -8.47 -14.61 -0.28
N ALA A 257 -7.64 -13.58 -0.04
CA ALA A 257 -6.27 -13.75 0.41
C ALA A 257 -6.19 -14.50 1.75
N LEU A 258 -7.01 -14.12 2.73
CA LEU A 258 -7.08 -14.78 4.04
C LEU A 258 -7.50 -16.25 3.92
N ALA A 259 -8.51 -16.54 3.10
CA ALA A 259 -8.94 -17.92 2.85
C ALA A 259 -7.81 -18.74 2.20
N THR A 260 -7.12 -18.16 1.22
CA THR A 260 -5.99 -18.79 0.53
C THR A 260 -4.84 -19.08 1.49
N ALA A 261 -4.48 -18.11 2.35
CA ALA A 261 -3.45 -18.26 3.37
C ALA A 261 -3.76 -19.41 4.34
N ARG A 262 -5.00 -19.49 4.83
CA ARG A 262 -5.44 -20.55 5.75
C ARG A 262 -5.43 -21.93 5.11
N LEU A 263 -5.86 -22.03 3.84
CA LEU A 263 -5.79 -23.29 3.09
C LEU A 263 -4.35 -23.77 2.90
N ALA A 264 -3.41 -22.83 2.70
CA ALA A 264 -1.99 -23.11 2.55
C ALA A 264 -1.25 -23.32 3.88
N GLY A 265 -1.84 -22.91 5.00
CA GLY A 265 -1.15 -22.85 6.30
C GLY A 265 -0.05 -21.78 6.36
N ASP A 266 -0.19 -20.69 5.58
CA ASP A 266 0.77 -19.60 5.52
C ASP A 266 0.41 -18.49 6.52
N ALA A 267 1.03 -18.56 7.71
CA ALA A 267 0.81 -17.59 8.78
C ALA A 267 1.27 -16.17 8.43
N GLY A 268 2.30 -16.03 7.58
CA GLY A 268 2.81 -14.73 7.16
C GLY A 268 1.81 -14.01 6.25
N LEU A 269 1.29 -14.73 5.27
CA LEU A 269 0.25 -14.22 4.37
C LEU A 269 -1.07 -13.96 5.11
N GLU A 270 -1.44 -14.80 6.09
CA GLU A 270 -2.60 -14.57 6.95
C GLU A 270 -2.48 -13.26 7.73
N ALA A 271 -1.34 -13.02 8.39
CA ALA A 271 -1.07 -11.76 9.07
C ALA A 271 -1.11 -10.56 8.11
N HIS A 272 -0.59 -10.71 6.89
CA HIS A 272 -0.61 -9.67 5.88
C HIS A 272 -2.05 -9.32 5.43
N ALA A 273 -2.91 -10.32 5.27
CA ALA A 273 -4.33 -10.11 4.94
C ALA A 273 -5.07 -9.41 6.10
N PHE A 274 -4.78 -9.77 7.34
CA PHE A 274 -5.34 -9.11 8.54
C PHE A 274 -4.94 -7.64 8.64
N CYS A 275 -3.65 -7.32 8.48
CA CYS A 275 -3.15 -5.95 8.45
C CYS A 275 -3.89 -5.08 7.42
N ASN A 276 -4.05 -5.59 6.20
CA ASN A 276 -4.77 -4.87 5.14
C ASN A 276 -6.27 -4.72 5.44
N THR A 277 -6.89 -5.74 6.03
CA THR A 277 -8.28 -5.69 6.49
C THR A 277 -8.47 -4.64 7.59
N SER A 278 -7.51 -4.52 8.51
CA SER A 278 -7.51 -3.49 9.55
C SER A 278 -7.46 -2.08 8.96
N PHE A 279 -6.56 -1.84 8.00
CA PHE A 279 -6.49 -0.56 7.29
C PHE A 279 -7.79 -0.22 6.57
N LEU A 280 -8.37 -1.20 5.86
CA LEU A 280 -9.65 -1.02 5.18
C LEU A 280 -10.78 -0.68 6.16
N ALA A 281 -10.86 -1.37 7.29
CA ALA A 281 -11.87 -1.11 8.31
C ALA A 281 -11.72 0.29 8.92
N ARG A 282 -10.47 0.73 9.18
CA ARG A 282 -10.18 2.10 9.63
C ARG A 282 -10.67 3.13 8.61
N ASP A 283 -10.32 2.95 7.35
CA ASP A 283 -10.62 3.92 6.29
C ASP A 283 -12.11 3.92 5.91
N ALA A 284 -12.82 2.82 6.16
CA ALA A 284 -14.28 2.72 6.09
C ALA A 284 -15.02 3.25 7.34
N GLY A 285 -14.32 3.79 8.36
CA GLY A 285 -14.95 4.30 9.58
C GLY A 285 -15.48 3.24 10.53
N ARG A 286 -14.92 2.02 10.51
CA ARG A 286 -15.30 0.86 11.34
C ARG A 286 -14.19 0.54 12.37
N PRO A 287 -13.98 1.40 13.39
CA PRO A 287 -12.80 1.30 14.28
C PRO A 287 -12.74 0.01 15.09
N ARG A 288 -13.89 -0.54 15.52
CA ARG A 288 -13.94 -1.80 16.27
C ARG A 288 -13.43 -2.98 15.44
N GLU A 289 -13.72 -2.98 14.15
CA GLU A 289 -13.26 -4.03 13.24
C GLU A 289 -11.80 -3.88 12.88
N ALA A 290 -11.32 -2.64 12.78
CA ALA A 290 -9.90 -2.36 12.60
C ALA A 290 -9.08 -2.94 13.76
N VAL A 291 -9.55 -2.78 15.01
CA VAL A 291 -8.89 -3.35 16.19
C VAL A 291 -8.95 -4.88 16.17
N ARG A 292 -10.13 -5.48 15.95
CA ARG A 292 -10.27 -6.95 15.87
C ARG A 292 -9.42 -7.60 14.79
N ALA A 293 -9.18 -6.90 13.67
CA ALA A 293 -8.33 -7.40 12.59
C ALA A 293 -6.83 -7.18 12.86
N ALA A 294 -6.46 -6.47 13.93
CA ALA A 294 -5.07 -6.20 14.31
C ALA A 294 -4.63 -6.97 15.58
N GLU A 295 -5.56 -7.63 16.27
CA GLU A 295 -5.34 -8.54 17.40
C GLU A 295 -4.91 -9.93 16.93
#